data_AF-A0A2U1JYY3-F1
#
_entry.id   AF-A0A2U1JYY3-F1
#
_cell.length_a   1.000
_cell.length_b   1.000
_cell.length_c   1.000
_cell.angle_alpha   90.00
_cell.angle_beta   90.00
_cell.angle_gamma   90.00
#
_symmetry.space_group_name_H-M   'P 1'
#
loop_
_entity.id
_entity.type
_entity.pdbx_description
1 polymer ?
#
loop_
_entity_poly.entity_id
_entity_poly.type
_entity_poly.pdbx_seq_one_letter_code
_entity_poly.pdbx_strand_id
1 'polypeptide(L)'
;MKYTKRIFNELNEEQPLKGLPVEKFAYRLAYFLSELNALRPFREGNGRTIRELARQIALKSDYELDWSKASSKETIEAFIQSFHGKLSDLSSLIFRCICYFLFLLKMNTKNCSHF
;
A
#
# COMPACT_ATOMS: atom_id res chain seq x y z
N MET A 1 -15.88 -16.16 2.19
CA MET A 1 -16.24 -14.71 2.16
C MET A 1 -16.16 -13.99 3.51
N LYS A 2 -16.34 -14.62 4.70
CA LYS A 2 -16.26 -13.91 6.01
C LYS A 2 -14.88 -13.25 6.26
N TYR A 3 -13.79 -13.92 5.91
CA TYR A 3 -12.42 -13.42 6.11
C TYR A 3 -12.12 -12.14 5.31
N THR A 4 -12.46 -12.12 4.02
CA THR A 4 -12.28 -10.95 3.15
C THR A 4 -13.07 -9.74 3.65
N LYS A 5 -14.31 -9.95 4.14
CA LYS A 5 -15.12 -8.88 4.75
C LYS A 5 -14.44 -8.28 5.99
N ARG A 6 -13.85 -9.12 6.85
CA ARG A 6 -13.08 -8.65 8.02
C ARG A 6 -11.95 -7.71 7.59
N ILE A 7 -11.14 -8.12 6.60
CA ILE A 7 -9.98 -7.32 6.13
C ILE A 7 -10.43 -5.95 5.61
N PHE A 8 -11.47 -5.91 4.77
CA PHE A 8 -11.95 -4.64 4.21
C PHE A 8 -12.66 -3.77 5.25
N ASN A 9 -13.34 -4.36 6.23
CA ASN A 9 -13.91 -3.59 7.35
C ASN A 9 -12.81 -2.95 8.18
N GLU A 10 -11.77 -3.71 8.55
CA GLU A 10 -10.61 -3.19 9.30
C GLU A 10 -9.92 -2.05 8.52
N LEU A 11 -9.73 -2.21 7.21
CA LEU A 11 -9.17 -1.14 6.37
C LEU A 11 -10.06 0.12 6.33
N ASN A 12 -11.38 -0.06 6.30
CA ASN A 12 -12.32 1.06 6.31
C ASN A 12 -12.33 1.80 7.65
N GLU A 13 -12.27 1.06 8.76
CA GLU A 13 -12.17 1.60 10.11
C GLU A 13 -10.89 2.42 10.31
N GLU A 14 -9.79 2.03 9.66
CA GLU A 14 -8.54 2.79 9.62
C GLU A 14 -8.51 3.95 8.59
N GLN A 15 -9.68 4.42 8.14
CA GLN A 15 -9.82 5.53 7.19
C GLN A 15 -8.91 5.40 5.96
N PRO A 16 -9.05 4.30 5.22
CA PRO A 16 -8.08 3.77 4.27
C PRO A 16 -6.61 4.25 4.40
N LEU A 17 -6.08 4.25 5.63
CA LEU A 17 -4.70 4.67 5.98
C LEU A 17 -4.38 6.16 5.81
N LYS A 18 -5.39 7.02 5.68
CA LYS A 18 -5.23 8.45 5.47
C LYS A 18 -4.65 9.15 6.69
N GLY A 19 -3.73 10.09 6.45
CA GLY A 19 -3.14 10.95 7.49
C GLY A 19 -2.11 10.25 8.40
N LEU A 20 -1.77 8.99 8.12
CA LEU A 20 -0.70 8.29 8.83
C LEU A 20 0.67 8.81 8.37
N PRO A 21 1.67 8.92 9.27
CA PRO A 21 3.07 9.09 8.86
C PRO A 21 3.52 7.96 7.94
N VAL A 22 4.45 8.24 7.04
CA VAL A 22 4.82 7.35 5.93
C VAL A 22 5.32 5.97 6.39
N GLU A 23 6.03 5.90 7.51
CA GLU A 23 6.51 4.64 8.11
C GLU A 23 5.33 3.79 8.59
N LYS A 24 4.36 4.42 9.27
CA LYS A 24 3.17 3.74 9.78
C LYS A 24 2.23 3.35 8.64
N PHE A 25 2.09 4.20 7.63
CA PHE A 25 1.39 3.91 6.40
C PHE A 25 1.97 2.66 5.71
N ALA A 26 3.30 2.63 5.49
CA ALA A 26 3.96 1.51 4.83
C ALA A 26 3.76 0.19 5.60
N TYR A 27 3.86 0.23 6.92
CA TYR A 27 3.65 -0.94 7.77
C TYR A 27 2.20 -1.45 7.73
N ARG A 28 1.21 -0.56 7.86
CA ARG A 28 -0.21 -0.96 7.77
C ARG A 28 -0.58 -1.45 6.39
N LEU A 29 -0.08 -0.79 5.33
CA LEU A 29 -0.29 -1.26 3.97
C LEU A 29 0.32 -2.65 3.77
N ALA A 30 1.52 -2.92 4.29
CA ALA A 30 2.13 -4.26 4.23
C ALA A 30 1.25 -5.34 4.87
N TYR A 31 0.66 -5.06 6.04
CA TYR A 31 -0.29 -5.97 6.69
C TYR A 31 -1.48 -6.29 5.78
N PHE A 32 -2.16 -5.25 5.27
CA PHE A 32 -3.34 -5.46 4.41
C PHE A 32 -2.99 -6.19 3.10
N LEU A 33 -1.86 -5.86 2.48
CA LEU A 33 -1.42 -6.54 1.26
C LEU A 33 -1.02 -7.99 1.51
N SER A 34 -0.42 -8.31 2.67
CA SER A 34 -0.10 -9.69 3.05
C SER A 34 -1.38 -10.53 3.19
N GLU A 35 -2.35 -10.01 3.94
CA GLU A 35 -3.65 -10.65 4.17
C GLU A 35 -4.43 -10.86 2.87
N LEU A 36 -4.47 -9.84 2.00
CA LEU A 36 -5.17 -9.92 0.72
C LEU A 36 -4.44 -10.81 -0.29
N ASN A 37 -3.11 -10.85 -0.28
CA ASN A 37 -2.33 -11.71 -1.16
C ASN A 37 -2.52 -13.20 -0.82
N ALA A 38 -2.74 -13.54 0.46
CA ALA A 38 -3.04 -14.89 0.90
C ALA A 38 -4.36 -15.45 0.33
N LEU A 39 -5.32 -14.56 0.01
CA LEU A 39 -6.65 -14.97 -0.49
C LEU A 39 -6.62 -15.59 -1.90
N ARG A 40 -5.69 -15.14 -2.76
CA ARG A 40 -5.55 -15.53 -4.17
C ARG A 40 -6.90 -15.82 -4.89
N PRO A 41 -7.84 -14.84 -4.96
CA PRO A 41 -9.21 -15.10 -5.42
C PRO A 41 -9.35 -15.32 -6.94
N PHE A 42 -8.31 -15.03 -7.73
CA PHE A 42 -8.34 -15.15 -9.19
C PHE A 42 -7.48 -16.32 -9.68
N ARG A 43 -7.85 -16.90 -10.83
CA ARG A 43 -7.05 -17.93 -11.52
C ARG A 43 -5.65 -17.41 -11.87
N GLU A 44 -5.58 -16.17 -12.35
CA GLU A 44 -4.35 -15.47 -12.72
C GLU A 44 -4.49 -13.97 -12.42
N GLY A 45 -3.36 -13.27 -12.32
CA GLY A 45 -3.35 -11.81 -12.18
C GLY A 45 -3.40 -11.28 -10.73
N ASN A 46 -3.49 -12.15 -9.71
CA ASN A 46 -3.52 -11.76 -8.30
C ASN A 46 -2.46 -10.71 -7.94
N GLY A 47 -1.20 -10.93 -8.31
CA GLY A 47 -0.12 -9.99 -8.00
C GLY A 47 -0.29 -8.61 -8.66
N ARG A 48 -0.83 -8.54 -9.88
CA ARG A 48 -1.13 -7.26 -10.56
C ARG A 48 -2.25 -6.52 -9.84
N THR A 49 -3.32 -7.23 -9.48
CA THR A 49 -4.46 -6.67 -8.76
C THR A 49 -4.06 -6.13 -7.38
N ILE A 50 -3.28 -6.90 -6.61
CA ILE A 50 -2.80 -6.48 -5.28
C ILE A 50 -1.91 -5.23 -5.37
N ARG A 51 -0.99 -5.18 -6.34
CA ARG A 51 -0.12 -4.00 -6.52
C ARG A 51 -0.86 -2.76 -6.99
N GLU A 52 -1.88 -2.90 -7.84
CA GLU A 52 -2.71 -1.76 -8.25
C GLU A 52 -3.61 -1.28 -7.11
N LEU A 53 -4.18 -2.19 -6.32
CA LEU A 53 -4.92 -1.82 -5.11
C LEU A 53 -4.04 -1.02 -4.14
N ALA A 54 -2.80 -1.48 -3.92
CA ALA A 54 -1.82 -0.77 -3.09
C ALA A 54 -1.56 0.66 -3.60
N ARG A 55 -1.39 0.83 -4.92
CA ARG A 55 -1.18 2.13 -5.56
C ARG A 55 -2.38 3.06 -5.36
N GLN A 56 -3.61 2.54 -5.45
CA GLN A 56 -4.84 3.31 -5.22
C GLN A 56 -4.99 3.73 -3.74
N ILE A 57 -4.68 2.85 -2.79
CA ILE A 57 -4.70 3.16 -1.35
C ILE A 57 -3.67 4.25 -1.03
N ALA A 58 -2.45 4.13 -1.56
CA ALA A 58 -1.41 5.15 -1.42
C ALA A 58 -1.89 6.50 -1.96
N LEU A 59 -2.43 6.53 -3.17
CA LEU A 59 -2.90 7.77 -3.80
C LEU A 59 -4.00 8.47 -2.98
N LYS A 60 -4.94 7.71 -2.41
CA LYS A 60 -5.98 8.22 -1.51
C LYS A 60 -5.44 8.70 -0.16
N SER A 61 -4.26 8.23 0.23
CA SER A 61 -3.54 8.61 1.45
C SER A 61 -2.48 9.67 1.21
N ASP A 62 -2.55 10.38 0.07
CA ASP A 62 -1.62 11.44 -0.33
C ASP A 62 -0.17 10.97 -0.62
N TYR A 63 0.02 9.67 -0.82
CA TYR A 63 1.30 9.06 -1.21
C TYR A 63 1.27 8.58 -2.67
N GLU A 64 2.43 8.57 -3.31
CA GLU A 64 2.62 7.89 -4.58
C GLU A 64 3.47 6.65 -4.36
N LEU A 65 3.01 5.51 -4.86
CA LEU A 65 3.68 4.23 -4.73
C LEU A 65 4.21 3.78 -6.09
N ASP A 66 5.54 3.79 -6.23
CA ASP A 66 6.25 3.44 -7.45
C ASP A 66 6.94 2.08 -7.29
N TRP A 67 6.31 1.05 -7.83
CA TRP A 67 6.83 -0.31 -7.83
C TRP A 67 8.07 -0.50 -8.71
N SER A 68 8.39 0.43 -9.62
CA SER A 68 9.58 0.33 -10.47
C SER A 68 10.90 0.46 -9.68
N LYS A 69 10.82 1.02 -8.46
CA LYS A 69 11.95 1.15 -7.52
C LYS A 69 12.38 -0.15 -6.85
N ALA A 70 11.64 -1.24 -7.05
CA ALA A 70 11.99 -2.57 -6.54
C ALA A 70 12.00 -3.58 -7.68
N SER A 71 12.95 -4.52 -7.63
CA SER A 71 12.97 -5.62 -8.58
C SER A 71 11.78 -6.56 -8.37
N SER A 72 11.43 -7.30 -9.42
CA SER A 72 10.39 -8.34 -9.32
C SER A 72 10.76 -9.40 -8.27
N LYS A 73 12.05 -9.74 -8.16
CA LYS A 73 12.56 -10.72 -7.20
C LYS A 73 12.37 -10.23 -5.76
N GLU A 74 12.83 -9.02 -5.43
CA GLU A 74 12.64 -8.43 -4.10
C GLU A 74 11.16 -8.35 -3.72
N THR A 75 10.31 -7.94 -4.66
CA THR A 75 8.87 -7.83 -4.43
C THR A 75 8.27 -9.20 -4.09
N ILE A 76 8.58 -10.24 -4.88
CA ILE A 76 8.10 -11.60 -4.65
C ILE A 76 8.58 -12.13 -3.29
N GLU A 77 9.87 -11.96 -3.00
CA GLU A 77 10.47 -12.41 -1.73
C GLU A 77 9.82 -11.73 -0.53
N ALA A 78 9.59 -10.41 -0.58
CA ALA A 78 8.92 -9.69 0.49
C ALA A 78 7.47 -10.17 0.71
N PHE A 79 6.74 -10.50 -0.36
CA PHE A 79 5.41 -11.10 -0.25
C PHE A 79 5.43 -12.54 0.31
N ILE A 80 6.46 -13.33 -0.01
CA ILE A 80 6.65 -14.66 0.57
C ILE A 80 6.93 -14.53 2.07
N GLN A 81 7.86 -13.67 2.47
CA GLN A 81 8.22 -13.47 3.88
C GLN A 81 7.03 -12.93 4.70
N SER A 82 6.22 -12.03 4.12
CA SER A 82 5.04 -11.51 4.81
C SER A 82 4.00 -12.60 5.08
N PHE A 83 3.83 -13.55 4.17
CA PHE A 83 2.96 -14.72 4.38
C PHE A 83 3.41 -15.59 5.55
N HIS A 84 4.72 -15.63 5.84
CA HIS A 84 5.29 -16.29 7.01
C HIS A 84 5.28 -15.41 8.28
N GLY A 85 4.56 -14.28 8.28
CA GLY A 85 4.42 -13.37 9.42
C GLY A 85 5.51 -12.29 9.51
N LYS A 86 6.53 -12.33 8.64
CA LYS A 86 7.60 -11.33 8.63
C LYS A 86 7.20 -10.10 7.81
N LEU A 87 6.36 -9.24 8.39
CA LEU A 87 5.86 -8.03 7.75
C LEU A 87 6.93 -6.95 7.49
N SER A 88 8.05 -6.98 8.22
CA SER A 88 9.11 -5.98 8.15
C SER A 88 9.69 -5.79 6.75
N ASP A 89 9.82 -6.87 5.98
CA ASP A 89 10.47 -6.85 4.68
C ASP A 89 9.57 -6.20 3.64
N LEU A 90 8.28 -6.55 3.65
CA LEU A 90 7.27 -5.92 2.80
C LEU A 90 7.04 -4.45 3.18
N SER A 91 7.01 -4.13 4.47
CA SER A 91 6.91 -2.74 4.95
C SER A 91 8.10 -1.90 4.47
N SER A 92 9.32 -2.41 4.61
CA SER A 92 10.54 -1.71 4.18
C SER A 92 10.56 -1.51 2.67
N LEU A 93 10.14 -2.52 1.90
CA LEU A 93 10.04 -2.42 0.46
C LEU A 93 9.02 -1.36 0.04
N ILE A 94 7.81 -1.36 0.63
CA ILE A 94 6.78 -0.35 0.37
C ILE A 94 7.29 1.05 0.71
N PHE A 95 7.92 1.22 1.87
CA PHE A 95 8.49 2.50 2.28
C PHE A 95 9.48 3.06 1.26
N ARG A 96 10.41 2.23 0.75
CA ARG A 96 11.34 2.63 -0.32
C ARG A 96 10.64 3.00 -1.63
N CYS A 97 9.52 2.34 -1.93
CA CYS A 97 8.73 2.58 -3.14
C CYS A 97 7.88 3.86 -3.05
N ILE A 98 7.72 4.49 -1.88
CA ILE A 98 6.95 5.74 -1.77
C ILE A 98 7.75 6.93 -2.32
N CYS A 99 7.11 7.73 -3.18
CA CYS A 99 7.65 8.99 -3.69
C CYS A 99 7.15 10.17 -2.84
N TYR A 100 8.05 11.06 -2.42
CA TYR A 100 7.70 12.27 -1.68
C TYR A 100 7.21 13.43 -2.58
N PHE A 101 7.26 13.28 -3.91
CA PHE A 101 7.09 14.37 -4.86
C PHE A 101 5.70 15.03 -4.81
N LEU A 102 4.65 14.28 -4.48
CA LEU A 102 3.27 14.79 -4.41
C LEU A 102 2.99 15.69 -3.20
N PHE A 103 3.80 15.62 -2.13
CA PHE A 103 3.65 16.53 -0.98
C PHE A 103 3.92 17.99 -1.38
N LEU A 104 4.94 18.23 -2.20
CA LEU A 104 5.36 19.58 -2.62
C LEU A 104 4.38 20.22 -3.61
N LEU A 105 3.80 19.44 -4.52
CA LEU A 105 2.83 19.96 -5.48
C LEU A 105 1.48 20.31 -4.83
N LYS A 106 1.01 19.52 -3.86
CA LYS A 106 -0.25 19.82 -3.14
C LYS A 106 -0.15 21.07 -2.27
N MET A 107 1.01 21.37 -1.68
CA MET A 107 1.26 22.62 -0.95
C MET A 107 1.09 23.86 -1.85
N ASN A 108 1.55 23.80 -3.10
CA ASN A 108 1.41 24.93 -4.03
C ASN A 108 -0.04 25.20 -4.48
N THR A 109 -0.88 24.17 -4.57
CA THR A 109 -2.28 24.35 -5.01
C THR A 109 -3.22 24.91 -3.94
N LYS A 110 -2.88 24.77 -2.64
CA LYS A 110 -3.73 25.29 -1.55
C LYS A 110 -3.62 26.81 -1.35
N ASN A 111 -2.58 27.45 -1.89
CA ASN A 111 -2.40 28.91 -1.82
C ASN A 111 -3.08 29.68 -2.97
N CYS A 112 -3.69 29.01 -3.95
CA CYS A 112 -4.31 29.67 -5.11
C CYS A 112 -5.86 29.75 -5.04
N SER A 113 -6.46 29.62 -3.85
CA SER A 113 -7.93 29.72 -3.67
C SER A 113 -8.40 31.02 -3.00
N HIS A 114 -7.67 32.10 -3.23
CA HIS A 114 -8.14 33.47 -3.01
C HIS A 114 -7.94 34.30 -4.29
N PHE A 115 -8.88 34.15 -5.21
CA PHE A 115 -9.27 35.17 -6.19
C PHE A 115 -10.79 35.10 -6.35
#